data_AF-A0A956IEP5-F1
#
_entry.id   AF-A0A956IEP5-F1
#
_cell.length_a   1.000
_cell.length_b   1.000
_cell.length_c   1.000
_cell.angle_alpha   90.00
_cell.angle_beta   90.00
_cell.angle_gamma   90.00
#
_symmetry.space_group_name_H-M   'P 1'
#
loop_
_entity.id
_entity.type
_entity.pdbx_description
1 polymer ?
#
loop_
_entity_poly.entity_id
_entity_poly.type
_entity_poly.pdbx_seq_one_letter_code
_entity_poly.pdbx_strand_id
1 'polypeptide(L)'
;MTFLGAVLLIAACETKKKYVVVDDDGGTSSSGGGSAGTGGSKSYGEGCQGLCAKVVDAGCGDTTASCMSECNGLTGMTPAGCSDELDALISCQIASGTAQCVDGKGKLQGCDAEGTAWFTCLQGGTGGGGAGGGGTSDCYATAECNPLDPTTCSPSGSACDVAQDDQLHCFPPPNTAPVGGACDASAGPYCAFGATCLGGTCAAFCCDQSDCASGTCQAFNSDGPLPLRACF
;
A
#
# COMPACT_ATOMS: atom_id res chain seq x y z
N MET A 1 -11.67 -11.81 9.85
CA MET A 1 -10.75 -10.75 9.38
C MET A 1 -9.99 -11.32 8.21
N THR A 2 -10.52 -11.16 7.00
CA THR A 2 -9.84 -11.58 5.77
C THR A 2 -8.81 -10.49 5.49
N PHE A 3 -7.53 -10.77 5.68
CA PHE A 3 -6.49 -9.88 5.21
C PHE A 3 -6.73 -9.68 3.70
N LEU A 4 -7.03 -8.46 3.28
CA LEU A 4 -6.81 -8.06 1.88
C LEU A 4 -5.29 -8.11 1.69
N GLY A 5 -4.76 -9.33 1.48
CA GLY A 5 -3.38 -9.54 1.06
C GLY A 5 -3.16 -8.68 -0.16
N ALA A 6 -2.07 -7.88 -0.12
CA ALA A 6 -1.74 -6.82 -1.05
C ALA A 6 -2.30 -7.12 -2.45
N VAL A 7 -3.50 -6.59 -2.70
CA VAL A 7 -4.16 -6.81 -3.97
C VAL A 7 -3.50 -5.83 -4.91
N LEU A 8 -2.40 -6.27 -5.52
CA LEU A 8 -1.85 -5.59 -6.67
C LEU A 8 -2.85 -5.78 -7.81
N LEU A 9 -3.90 -4.96 -7.77
CA LEU A 9 -4.96 -4.88 -8.76
C LEU A 9 -4.48 -3.92 -9.83
N ILE A 10 -4.10 -4.50 -10.96
CA ILE A 10 -4.14 -3.88 -12.27
C ILE A 10 -5.60 -3.48 -12.52
N ALA A 11 -5.98 -2.30 -12.07
CA ALA A 11 -7.26 -1.66 -12.38
C ALA A 11 -7.05 -0.56 -13.44
N ALA A 12 -6.48 -0.92 -14.60
CA ALA A 12 -6.33 0.02 -15.70
C ALA A 12 -6.55 -0.63 -17.07
N CYS A 13 -7.76 -1.14 -17.34
CA CYS A 13 -8.30 -1.26 -18.70
C CYS A 13 -9.73 -1.83 -18.67
N GLU A 14 -10.71 -1.04 -18.24
CA GLU A 14 -12.06 -1.24 -18.76
C GLU A 14 -12.08 -0.61 -20.17
N THR A 15 -11.95 -1.41 -21.23
CA THR A 15 -12.74 -1.26 -22.46
C THR A 15 -12.36 -2.30 -23.53
N LYS A 16 -13.39 -3.06 -23.93
CA LYS A 16 -13.58 -3.77 -25.22
C LYS A 16 -13.13 -5.23 -25.32
N LYS A 17 -14.13 -6.08 -25.09
CA LYS A 17 -14.34 -7.35 -25.81
C LYS A 17 -14.19 -7.16 -27.33
N LYS A 18 -13.24 -7.86 -27.95
CA LYS A 18 -13.41 -8.52 -29.26
C LYS A 18 -12.26 -9.52 -29.50
N TYR A 19 -12.66 -10.75 -29.81
CA TYR A 19 -11.86 -11.92 -30.15
C TYR A 19 -10.56 -11.65 -30.94
N VAL A 20 -9.50 -12.36 -30.55
CA VAL A 20 -8.49 -12.88 -31.47
C VAL A 20 -8.24 -14.34 -31.05
N VAL A 21 -8.53 -15.27 -31.96
CA VAL A 21 -7.97 -16.63 -31.94
C VAL A 21 -6.51 -16.46 -32.32
N VAL A 22 -5.59 -16.79 -31.43
CA VAL A 22 -4.18 -16.93 -31.79
C VAL A 22 -3.91 -18.43 -31.83
N ASP A 23 -3.64 -18.91 -33.04
CA ASP A 23 -3.15 -20.25 -33.30
C ASP A 23 -1.87 -20.52 -32.51
N ASP A 24 -1.87 -21.70 -31.91
CA ASP A 24 -0.79 -22.33 -31.18
C ASP A 24 0.24 -22.84 -32.19
N ASP A 25 1.40 -22.21 -32.28
CA ASP A 25 2.54 -22.73 -33.04
C ASP A 25 3.86 -22.46 -32.28
N GLY A 26 4.25 -23.44 -31.47
CA GLY A 26 5.61 -23.97 -31.41
C GLY A 26 6.72 -23.09 -30.80
N GLY A 27 7.12 -23.42 -29.57
CA GLY A 27 8.35 -22.90 -28.98
C GLY A 27 8.92 -23.81 -27.89
N THR A 28 9.95 -24.56 -28.24
CA THR A 28 10.61 -25.62 -27.48
C THR A 28 11.10 -25.23 -26.07
N SER A 29 10.88 -26.14 -25.13
CA SER A 29 11.47 -26.17 -23.79
C SER A 29 13.00 -26.07 -23.85
N SER A 30 13.58 -25.15 -23.09
CA SER A 30 15.01 -25.18 -22.74
C SER A 30 15.16 -25.00 -21.24
N SER A 31 15.22 -26.13 -20.54
CA SER A 31 15.69 -26.25 -19.17
C SER A 31 17.22 -26.18 -19.16
N GLY A 32 17.79 -25.13 -18.57
CA GLY A 32 19.24 -24.94 -18.48
C GLY A 32 19.67 -24.16 -17.24
N GLY A 33 20.30 -24.88 -16.29
CA GLY A 33 21.52 -24.47 -15.60
C GLY A 33 21.48 -23.28 -14.65
N GLY A 34 21.59 -23.55 -13.35
CA GLY A 34 21.74 -22.54 -12.31
C GLY A 34 23.00 -21.69 -12.43
N SER A 35 22.93 -20.48 -11.88
CA SER A 35 24.09 -19.65 -11.55
C SER A 35 23.75 -18.78 -10.33
N ALA A 36 24.38 -19.08 -9.20
CA ALA A 36 24.44 -18.20 -8.06
C ALA A 36 25.44 -17.07 -8.40
N GLY A 37 24.92 -15.98 -8.96
CA GLY A 37 25.68 -14.80 -9.36
C GLY A 37 25.41 -13.63 -8.42
N THR A 38 26.47 -13.14 -7.80
CA THR A 38 26.52 -11.99 -6.91
C THR A 38 26.20 -10.69 -7.67
N GLY A 39 25.16 -9.96 -7.25
CA GLY A 39 25.07 -8.49 -7.33
C GLY A 39 25.09 -7.81 -8.71
N GLY A 40 24.57 -8.43 -9.76
CA GLY A 40 24.27 -7.74 -11.02
C GLY A 40 22.83 -7.22 -11.00
N SER A 41 22.62 -5.97 -11.41
CA SER A 41 21.30 -5.37 -11.61
C SER A 41 20.44 -6.30 -12.46
N LYS A 42 19.54 -7.05 -11.81
CA LYS A 42 18.71 -8.03 -12.52
C LYS A 42 17.84 -7.26 -13.50
N SER A 43 17.81 -7.72 -14.74
CA SER A 43 16.92 -7.17 -15.74
C SER A 43 15.50 -7.56 -15.34
N TYR A 44 14.74 -6.60 -14.81
CA TYR A 44 13.33 -6.81 -14.44
C TYR A 44 12.50 -7.50 -15.53
N GLY A 45 12.92 -7.38 -16.80
CA GLY A 45 12.29 -8.04 -17.94
C GLY A 45 12.19 -9.56 -17.79
N GLU A 46 13.20 -10.23 -17.23
CA GLU A 46 13.14 -11.69 -17.03
C GLU A 46 12.14 -12.06 -15.93
N GLY A 47 12.11 -11.27 -14.85
CA GLY A 47 11.14 -11.43 -13.78
C GLY A 47 9.70 -11.24 -14.26
N CYS A 48 9.45 -10.16 -15.00
CA CYS A 48 8.16 -9.89 -15.62
C CYS A 48 7.70 -11.02 -16.54
N GLN A 49 8.61 -11.57 -17.34
CA GLN A 49 8.28 -12.68 -18.25
C GLN A 49 7.83 -13.93 -17.46
N GLY A 50 8.49 -14.25 -16.35
CA GLY A 50 8.09 -15.36 -15.48
C GLY A 50 6.71 -15.15 -14.85
N LEU A 51 6.39 -13.93 -14.41
CA LEU A 51 5.07 -13.60 -13.87
C LEU A 51 3.96 -13.70 -14.93
N CYS A 52 4.22 -13.18 -16.12
CA CYS A 52 3.25 -13.21 -17.20
C CYS A 52 2.99 -14.62 -17.70
N ALA A 53 4.01 -15.48 -17.77
CA ALA A 53 3.83 -16.89 -18.07
C ALA A 53 2.86 -17.54 -17.08
N LYS A 54 3.01 -17.30 -15.76
CA LYS A 54 2.09 -17.84 -14.75
C LYS A 54 0.64 -17.37 -14.92
N VAL A 55 0.43 -16.09 -15.24
CA VAL A 55 -0.92 -15.54 -15.45
C VAL A 55 -1.58 -16.11 -16.70
N VAL A 56 -0.81 -16.27 -17.78
CA VAL A 56 -1.27 -16.90 -19.03
C VAL A 56 -1.59 -18.37 -18.80
N ASP A 57 -0.71 -19.11 -18.10
CA ASP A 57 -0.91 -20.52 -17.76
C ASP A 57 -2.13 -20.75 -16.86
N ALA A 58 -2.47 -19.77 -16.01
CA ALA A 58 -3.69 -19.79 -15.21
C ALA A 58 -4.96 -19.51 -16.02
N GLY A 59 -4.84 -19.14 -17.30
CA GLY A 59 -5.96 -18.89 -18.20
C GLY A 59 -6.70 -17.57 -17.92
N CYS A 60 -6.02 -16.56 -17.36
CA CYS A 60 -6.68 -15.32 -16.93
C CYS A 60 -7.04 -14.35 -18.05
N GLY A 61 -6.95 -14.75 -19.33
CA GLY A 61 -7.42 -13.95 -20.47
C GLY A 61 -6.48 -12.81 -20.89
N ASP A 62 -5.39 -12.57 -20.16
CA ASP A 62 -4.33 -11.65 -20.55
C ASP A 62 -3.40 -12.29 -21.58
N THR A 63 -2.98 -11.51 -22.58
CA THR A 63 -1.88 -11.92 -23.46
C THR A 63 -0.56 -11.64 -22.76
N THR A 64 0.48 -12.41 -23.08
CA THR A 64 1.84 -12.16 -22.59
C THR A 64 2.28 -10.71 -22.89
N ALA A 65 1.88 -10.17 -24.05
CA ALA A 65 2.21 -8.79 -24.43
C ALA A 65 1.54 -7.74 -23.52
N SER A 66 0.25 -7.91 -23.21
CA SER A 66 -0.48 -7.01 -22.30
C SER A 66 0.15 -7.02 -20.90
N CYS A 67 0.38 -8.22 -20.36
CA CYS A 67 0.98 -8.37 -19.04
C CYS A 67 2.41 -7.78 -18.98
N MET A 68 3.23 -7.98 -20.01
CA MET A 68 4.58 -7.42 -20.07
C MET A 68 4.57 -5.89 -20.11
N SER A 69 3.61 -5.28 -20.81
CA SER A 69 3.47 -3.82 -20.85
C SER A 69 3.16 -3.26 -19.46
N GLU A 70 2.31 -3.93 -18.69
CA GLU A 70 1.93 -3.52 -17.34
C GLU A 70 3.07 -3.72 -16.35
N CYS A 71 3.75 -4.86 -16.42
CA CYS A 71 4.91 -5.14 -15.57
C CYS A 71 6.06 -4.13 -15.82
N ASN A 72 6.28 -3.74 -17.08
CA ASN A 72 7.20 -2.66 -17.41
C ASN A 72 6.75 -1.29 -16.88
N GLY A 73 5.44 -1.05 -16.75
CA GLY A 73 4.90 0.15 -16.12
C GLY A 73 5.24 0.22 -14.63
N LEU A 74 5.18 -0.91 -13.91
CA LEU A 74 5.50 -0.99 -12.48
C LEU A 74 6.96 -0.63 -12.19
N THR A 75 7.89 -1.07 -13.04
CA THR A 75 9.32 -0.73 -12.87
C THR A 75 9.57 0.76 -13.09
N GLY A 76 8.83 1.41 -13.99
CA GLY A 76 8.88 2.86 -14.19
C GLY A 76 8.27 3.68 -13.05
N MET A 77 7.37 3.09 -12.26
CA MET A 77 6.74 3.72 -11.09
C MET A 77 7.50 3.48 -9.79
N THR A 78 8.50 2.60 -9.78
CA THR A 78 9.25 2.26 -8.57
C THR A 78 10.27 3.38 -8.26
N PRO A 79 10.16 4.07 -7.11
CA PRO A 79 11.12 5.09 -6.71
C PRO A 79 12.54 4.52 -6.59
N ALA A 80 13.52 5.39 -6.77
CA ALA A 80 14.92 5.04 -6.51
C ALA A 80 15.07 4.61 -5.04
N GLY A 81 15.51 3.37 -4.82
CA GLY A 81 15.68 2.78 -3.48
C GLY A 81 14.72 1.62 -3.17
N CYS A 82 13.68 1.40 -3.97
CA CYS A 82 12.70 0.30 -3.77
C CYS A 82 12.90 -0.89 -4.72
N SER A 83 14.04 -0.93 -5.40
CA SER A 83 14.36 -1.96 -6.39
C SER A 83 14.49 -3.35 -5.77
N ASP A 84 15.01 -3.41 -4.56
CA ASP A 84 15.35 -4.66 -3.90
C ASP A 84 14.08 -5.33 -3.36
N GLU A 85 13.16 -4.54 -2.81
CA GLU A 85 11.84 -5.01 -2.38
C GLU A 85 11.00 -5.45 -3.59
N LEU A 86 11.07 -4.72 -4.71
CA LEU A 86 10.41 -5.14 -5.95
C LEU A 86 11.00 -6.46 -6.47
N ASP A 87 12.33 -6.61 -6.49
CA ASP A 87 12.98 -7.86 -6.93
C ASP A 87 12.62 -9.03 -6.00
N ALA A 88 12.55 -8.78 -4.69
CA ALA A 88 12.10 -9.78 -3.71
C ALA A 88 10.66 -10.22 -3.98
N LEU A 89 9.75 -9.26 -4.22
CA LEU A 89 8.36 -9.54 -4.56
C LEU A 89 8.24 -10.36 -5.85
N ILE A 90 8.88 -9.91 -6.93
CA ILE A 90 8.85 -10.60 -8.23
C ILE A 90 9.44 -12.02 -8.08
N SER A 91 10.58 -12.15 -7.40
CA SER A 91 11.25 -13.43 -7.18
C SER A 91 10.37 -14.41 -6.38
N CYS A 92 9.73 -13.94 -5.31
CA CYS A 92 8.78 -14.75 -4.55
C CYS A 92 7.60 -15.19 -5.42
N GLN A 93 7.01 -14.26 -6.19
CA GLN A 93 5.84 -14.56 -7.00
C GLN A 93 6.15 -15.59 -8.10
N ILE A 94 7.36 -15.60 -8.65
CA ILE A 94 7.83 -16.63 -9.58
C ILE A 94 8.08 -17.96 -8.86
N ALA A 95 8.70 -17.94 -7.68
CA ALA A 95 9.07 -19.16 -6.96
C ALA A 95 7.87 -19.89 -6.34
N SER A 96 7.02 -19.17 -5.62
CA SER A 96 5.94 -19.74 -4.78
C SER A 96 4.57 -19.11 -5.01
N GLY A 97 4.51 -17.99 -5.73
CA GLY A 97 3.23 -17.31 -5.99
C GLY A 97 2.24 -18.15 -6.81
N THR A 98 0.96 -18.02 -6.48
CA THR A 98 -0.16 -18.61 -7.24
C THR A 98 -0.90 -17.53 -8.00
N ALA A 99 -1.15 -17.74 -9.29
CA ALA A 99 -2.03 -16.90 -10.09
C ALA A 99 -3.50 -17.35 -9.92
N GLN A 100 -4.39 -16.39 -9.71
CA GLN A 100 -5.84 -16.57 -9.66
C GLN A 100 -6.49 -15.57 -10.60
N CYS A 101 -7.48 -16.01 -11.36
CA CYS A 101 -8.20 -15.12 -12.25
C CYS A 101 -9.35 -14.46 -11.50
N VAL A 102 -9.29 -13.14 -11.34
CA VAL A 102 -10.36 -12.33 -10.74
C VAL A 102 -10.84 -11.36 -11.81
N ASP A 103 -12.11 -11.45 -12.19
CA ASP A 103 -12.73 -10.63 -13.24
C ASP A 103 -11.99 -10.66 -14.60
N GLY A 104 -11.41 -11.82 -14.93
CA GLY A 104 -10.62 -11.98 -16.17
C GLY A 104 -9.28 -11.26 -16.12
N LYS A 105 -8.70 -11.08 -14.93
CA LYS A 105 -7.35 -10.56 -14.72
C LYS A 105 -6.55 -11.47 -13.81
N GLY A 106 -5.26 -11.60 -14.09
CA GLY A 106 -4.34 -12.33 -13.23
C GLY A 106 -4.10 -11.61 -11.90
N LYS A 107 -4.41 -12.27 -10.79
CA LYS A 107 -4.02 -11.85 -9.44
C LYS A 107 -3.02 -12.84 -8.88
N LEU A 108 -1.88 -12.34 -8.42
CA LEU A 108 -0.83 -13.15 -7.79
C LEU A 108 -1.00 -13.14 -6.27
N GLN A 109 -0.80 -14.28 -5.61
CA GLN A 109 -0.95 -14.47 -4.15
C GLN A 109 0.18 -15.33 -3.58
N GLY A 110 0.41 -15.25 -2.27
CA GLY A 110 1.38 -16.10 -1.57
C GLY A 110 2.75 -15.45 -1.31
N CYS A 111 2.86 -14.13 -1.50
CA CYS A 111 4.06 -13.32 -1.26
C CYS A 111 3.69 -12.02 -0.54
N ASP A 112 2.80 -12.12 0.45
CA ASP A 112 2.25 -10.96 1.15
C ASP A 112 3.33 -10.18 1.92
N ALA A 113 4.37 -10.87 2.41
CA ALA A 113 5.48 -10.23 3.13
C ALA A 113 6.32 -9.35 2.21
N GLU A 114 6.74 -9.88 1.05
CA GLU A 114 7.49 -9.14 0.04
C GLU A 114 6.62 -8.03 -0.59
N GLY A 115 5.33 -8.30 -0.77
CA GLY A 115 4.36 -7.30 -1.25
C GLY A 115 4.27 -6.13 -0.29
N THR A 116 4.17 -6.42 1.01
CA THR A 116 4.16 -5.39 2.06
C THR A 116 5.46 -4.59 2.07
N ALA A 117 6.63 -5.25 2.00
CA ALA A 117 7.92 -4.57 1.99
C ALA A 117 8.04 -3.60 0.80
N TRP A 118 7.63 -4.03 -0.40
CA TRP A 118 7.66 -3.16 -1.58
C TRP A 118 6.68 -1.99 -1.46
N PHE A 119 5.45 -2.23 -1.00
CA PHE A 119 4.48 -1.16 -0.78
C PHE A 119 4.92 -0.15 0.30
N THR A 120 5.54 -0.61 1.39
CA THR A 120 6.12 0.25 2.42
C THR A 120 7.21 1.13 1.82
N CYS A 121 8.08 0.56 0.98
CA CYS A 121 9.10 1.34 0.30
C CYS A 121 8.50 2.39 -0.65
N LEU A 122 7.51 2.01 -1.47
CA LEU A 122 6.81 2.94 -2.39
C LEU A 122 6.22 4.16 -1.67
N GLN A 123 5.72 3.97 -0.45
CA GLN A 123 5.09 5.02 0.35
C GLN A 123 6.10 5.95 1.05
N GLY A 124 7.40 5.81 0.77
CA GLY A 124 8.44 6.63 1.38
C GLY A 124 8.86 6.16 2.77
N GLY A 125 8.38 5.00 3.22
CA GLY A 125 8.99 4.29 4.34
C GLY A 125 10.40 3.91 3.90
N THR A 126 11.42 4.55 4.49
CA THR A 126 12.81 4.27 4.17
C THR A 126 13.09 2.81 4.51
N GLY A 127 13.04 1.96 3.48
CA GLY A 127 13.34 0.53 3.53
C GLY A 127 14.76 0.30 4.00
N GLY A 128 14.94 0.26 5.32
CA GLY A 128 16.08 -0.34 5.97
C GLY A 128 15.63 -1.69 6.50
N GLY A 129 16.03 -2.77 5.85
CA GLY A 129 15.77 -4.15 6.28
C GLY A 129 16.09 -4.32 7.77
N GLY A 130 15.04 -4.31 8.58
CA GLY A 130 15.10 -4.39 10.03
C GLY A 130 13.85 -5.08 10.53
N ALA A 131 13.92 -6.40 10.66
CA ALA A 131 12.93 -7.14 11.42
C ALA A 131 12.95 -6.64 12.87
N GLY A 132 11.91 -5.89 13.26
CA GLY A 132 11.64 -5.57 14.66
C GLY A 132 11.57 -4.07 14.97
N GLY A 133 10.37 -3.51 14.87
CA GLY A 133 10.05 -2.19 15.41
C GLY A 133 8.79 -1.66 14.75
N GLY A 134 7.63 -1.89 15.36
CA GLY A 134 6.39 -1.24 14.97
C GLY A 134 6.55 0.26 15.14
N GLY A 135 6.93 0.94 14.06
CA GLY A 135 6.94 2.39 13.96
C GLY A 135 5.54 2.85 13.62
N THR A 136 4.91 3.56 14.52
CA THR A 136 3.55 4.10 14.45
C THR A 136 3.38 5.19 13.37
N SER A 137 4.32 5.41 12.45
CA SER A 137 4.29 6.58 11.54
C SER A 137 3.52 6.38 10.24
N ASP A 138 3.18 5.13 9.87
CA ASP A 138 2.87 4.83 8.46
C ASP A 138 1.37 4.66 8.17
N CYS A 139 0.48 4.67 9.18
CA CYS A 139 -0.95 4.46 8.94
C CYS A 139 -1.72 5.69 8.44
N TYR A 140 -1.09 6.87 8.44
CA TYR A 140 -1.72 8.15 8.06
C TYR A 140 -0.94 8.91 6.98
N ALA A 141 -0.20 8.18 6.14
CA ALA A 141 0.78 8.74 5.20
C ALA A 141 0.16 9.74 4.19
N THR A 142 0.05 11.01 4.61
CA THR A 142 -0.01 12.17 3.73
C THR A 142 1.17 13.07 4.06
N ALA A 143 1.87 13.57 3.04
CA ALA A 143 3.09 14.35 3.23
C ALA A 143 2.84 15.73 3.87
N GLU A 144 1.59 16.21 3.84
CA GLU A 144 1.22 17.56 4.27
C GLU A 144 0.67 17.59 5.70
N CYS A 145 0.10 16.48 6.19
CA CYS A 145 -0.55 16.42 7.49
C CYS A 145 -0.45 15.00 8.07
N ASN A 146 0.40 14.81 9.07
CA ASN A 146 0.49 13.56 9.82
C ASN A 146 0.03 13.79 11.27
N PRO A 147 -1.06 13.14 11.74
CA PRO A 147 -1.55 13.28 13.11
C PRO A 147 -0.59 12.75 14.18
N LEU A 148 0.42 11.96 13.79
CA LEU A 148 1.42 11.38 14.67
C LEU A 148 2.80 12.03 14.56
N ASP A 149 2.96 13.06 13.72
CA ASP A 149 4.17 13.90 13.67
C ASP A 149 3.81 15.40 13.83
N PRO A 150 4.19 16.04 14.95
CA PRO A 150 3.82 17.43 15.22
C PRO A 150 4.58 18.43 14.34
N THR A 151 5.55 17.97 13.56
CA THR A 151 6.38 18.82 12.70
C THR A 151 5.82 19.00 11.29
N THR A 152 4.84 18.19 10.87
CA THR A 152 4.27 18.30 9.52
C THR A 152 3.38 19.53 9.35
N CYS A 153 2.77 20.01 10.44
CA CYS A 153 1.90 21.17 10.38
C CYS A 153 2.62 22.48 10.68
N SER A 154 2.42 23.48 9.81
CA SER A 154 2.88 24.86 9.97
C SER A 154 1.70 25.79 10.26
N PRO A 155 1.85 26.83 11.12
CA PRO A 155 3.02 27.11 11.95
C PRO A 155 3.21 26.09 13.09
N SER A 156 4.36 26.12 13.75
CA SER A 156 4.63 25.25 14.90
C SER A 156 3.54 25.39 15.97
N GLY A 157 3.05 24.26 16.48
CA GLY A 157 1.93 24.18 17.43
C GLY A 157 0.57 23.92 16.77
N SER A 158 0.50 23.93 15.44
CA SER A 158 -0.66 23.38 14.72
C SER A 158 -0.79 21.87 14.95
N ALA A 159 -2.01 21.35 14.87
CA ALA A 159 -2.32 19.93 15.00
C ALA A 159 -2.92 19.42 13.69
N CYS A 160 -2.54 18.22 13.28
CA CYS A 160 -3.17 17.54 12.16
C CYS A 160 -4.40 16.79 12.66
N ASP A 161 -5.60 17.20 12.21
CA ASP A 161 -6.90 16.66 12.63
C ASP A 161 -7.82 16.51 11.40
N VAL A 162 -8.92 15.78 11.53
CA VAL A 162 -9.92 15.57 10.49
C VAL A 162 -10.85 16.78 10.39
N ALA A 163 -10.94 17.35 9.19
CA ALA A 163 -11.89 18.43 8.90
C ALA A 163 -13.26 17.89 8.45
N GLN A 164 -14.17 18.80 8.10
CA GLN A 164 -15.54 18.45 7.68
C GLN A 164 -15.61 17.65 6.37
N ASP A 165 -14.52 17.56 5.61
CA ASP A 165 -14.40 16.81 4.36
C ASP A 165 -13.79 15.41 4.57
N ASP A 166 -13.68 14.96 5.83
CA ASP A 166 -13.06 13.69 6.24
C ASP A 166 -11.59 13.51 5.79
N GLN A 167 -10.91 14.62 5.47
CA GLN A 167 -9.48 14.67 5.20
C GLN A 167 -8.71 15.21 6.40
N LEU A 168 -7.42 14.91 6.45
CA LEU A 168 -6.50 15.47 7.45
C LEU A 168 -6.08 16.89 7.04
N HIS A 169 -6.31 17.86 7.93
CA HIS A 169 -5.91 19.25 7.77
C HIS A 169 -5.12 19.75 8.99
N CYS A 170 -4.23 20.70 8.77
CA CYS A 170 -3.52 21.37 9.84
C CYS A 170 -4.38 22.48 10.45
N PHE A 171 -4.81 22.28 11.69
CA PHE A 171 -5.57 23.27 12.47
C PHE A 171 -4.62 24.17 13.28
N PRO A 172 -4.81 25.50 13.25
CA PRO A 172 -3.95 26.42 13.97
C PRO A 172 -4.11 26.27 15.50
N PRO A 173 -3.09 26.64 16.30
CA PRO A 173 -3.18 26.67 17.76
C PRO A 173 -4.45 27.39 18.27
N PRO A 174 -5.01 27.02 19.44
CA PRO A 174 -4.26 26.44 20.56
C PRO A 174 -4.22 24.90 20.64
N ASN A 175 -5.11 24.15 19.99
CA ASN A 175 -5.12 22.67 19.97
C ASN A 175 -4.89 22.04 21.38
N THR A 176 -5.78 22.34 22.33
CA THR A 176 -5.57 22.02 23.76
C THR A 176 -6.59 21.07 24.36
N ALA A 177 -7.65 20.67 23.63
CA ALA A 177 -8.64 19.76 24.20
C ALA A 177 -8.03 18.35 24.36
N PRO A 178 -7.97 17.78 25.57
CA PRO A 178 -7.38 16.47 25.79
C PRO A 178 -8.28 15.36 25.22
N VAL A 179 -7.75 14.15 25.03
CA VAL A 179 -8.55 12.96 24.72
C VAL A 179 -9.67 12.79 25.76
N GLY A 180 -10.90 12.54 25.30
CA GLY A 180 -12.12 12.50 26.09
C GLY A 180 -12.73 13.87 26.42
N GLY A 181 -12.04 14.98 26.08
CA GLY A 181 -12.55 16.34 26.21
C GLY A 181 -13.51 16.74 25.09
N ALA A 182 -14.31 17.78 25.33
CA ALA A 182 -15.20 18.35 24.31
C ALA A 182 -14.41 19.09 23.23
N CYS A 183 -14.88 19.03 21.99
CA CYS A 183 -14.27 19.67 20.84
C CYS A 183 -15.29 20.09 19.78
N ASP A 184 -14.87 20.96 18.86
CA ASP A 184 -15.63 21.34 17.67
C ASP A 184 -14.67 21.49 16.48
N ALA A 185 -14.77 20.63 15.48
CA ALA A 185 -13.90 20.64 14.29
C ALA A 185 -14.09 21.89 13.40
N SER A 186 -15.15 22.67 13.60
CA SER A 186 -15.46 23.88 12.83
C SER A 186 -15.08 25.18 13.53
N ALA A 187 -15.23 25.22 14.86
CA ALA A 187 -15.09 26.44 15.65
C ALA A 187 -14.06 26.35 16.79
N GLY A 188 -13.62 25.14 17.13
CA GLY A 188 -12.81 24.87 18.30
C GLY A 188 -13.62 24.81 19.62
N PRO A 189 -13.01 24.33 20.72
CA PRO A 189 -11.60 23.99 20.85
C PRO A 189 -11.23 22.75 20.02
N TYR A 190 -10.09 22.82 19.33
CA TYR A 190 -9.54 21.69 18.61
C TYR A 190 -8.82 20.74 19.57
N CYS A 191 -8.77 19.47 19.17
CA CYS A 191 -8.10 18.44 19.94
C CYS A 191 -6.60 18.69 20.03
N ALA A 192 -6.00 18.19 21.12
CA ALA A 192 -4.56 18.16 21.26
C ALA A 192 -3.93 17.29 20.16
N PHE A 193 -2.66 17.55 19.86
CA PHE A 193 -1.88 16.75 18.93
C PHE A 193 -2.01 15.23 19.21
N GLY A 194 -2.17 14.44 18.15
CA GLY A 194 -2.41 13.00 18.24
C GLY A 194 -3.87 12.61 18.50
N ALA A 195 -4.81 13.56 18.49
CA ALA A 195 -6.23 13.29 18.66
C ALA A 195 -7.09 13.98 17.59
N THR A 196 -8.32 13.49 17.43
CA THR A 196 -9.31 13.98 16.47
C THR A 196 -10.68 14.20 17.08
N CYS A 197 -11.41 15.20 16.57
CA CYS A 197 -12.74 15.53 17.05
C CYS A 197 -13.86 14.68 16.43
N LEU A 198 -14.32 13.66 17.16
CA LEU A 198 -15.38 12.74 16.70
C LEU A 198 -16.63 12.88 17.55
N GLY A 199 -17.75 13.29 16.94
CA GLY A 199 -19.01 13.47 17.66
C GLY A 199 -18.94 14.51 18.80
N GLY A 200 -18.06 15.50 18.67
CA GLY A 200 -17.84 16.53 19.69
C GLY A 200 -16.95 16.10 20.87
N THR A 201 -16.28 14.94 20.78
CA THR A 201 -15.31 14.47 21.77
C THR A 201 -13.98 14.13 21.11
N CYS A 202 -12.86 14.48 21.74
CA CYS A 202 -11.54 14.13 21.24
C CYS A 202 -11.24 12.63 21.44
N ALA A 203 -10.87 11.94 20.37
CA ALA A 203 -10.40 10.56 20.38
C ALA A 203 -8.94 10.48 19.91
N ALA A 204 -8.13 9.61 20.51
CA ALA A 204 -6.73 9.44 20.07
C ALA A 204 -6.67 8.72 18.71
N PHE A 205 -5.83 9.18 17.79
CA PHE A 205 -5.51 8.42 16.58
C PHE A 205 -4.82 7.09 16.93
N CYS A 206 -5.03 6.05 16.13
CA CYS A 206 -4.40 4.73 16.28
C CYS A 206 -4.16 4.06 14.93
N CYS A 207 -2.99 3.45 14.75
CA CYS A 207 -2.74 2.58 13.62
C CYS A 207 -3.34 1.18 13.88
N ASP A 208 -3.14 0.68 15.09
CA ASP A 208 -3.63 -0.61 15.52
C ASP A 208 -4.09 -0.62 16.99
N GLN A 209 -4.51 -1.79 17.46
CA GLN A 209 -5.07 -1.96 18.79
C GLN A 209 -4.07 -1.65 19.91
N SER A 210 -2.78 -1.82 19.67
CA SER A 210 -1.73 -1.59 20.68
C SER A 210 -1.49 -0.10 20.96
N ASP A 211 -1.89 0.78 20.05
CA ASP A 211 -1.84 2.23 20.24
C ASP A 211 -2.91 2.74 21.22
N CYS A 212 -3.96 1.96 21.44
CA CYS A 212 -5.06 2.34 22.32
C CYS A 212 -4.76 1.99 23.79
N ALA A 213 -4.42 3.01 24.58
CA ALA A 213 -4.28 2.88 26.04
C ALA A 213 -5.55 2.32 26.71
N SER A 214 -6.71 2.65 26.14
CA SER A 214 -8.01 2.06 26.46
C SER A 214 -8.87 2.02 25.19
N GLY A 215 -9.85 1.13 25.16
CA GLY A 215 -10.80 1.06 24.04
C GLY A 215 -10.34 0.19 22.89
N THR A 216 -10.98 0.35 21.72
CA THR A 216 -10.67 -0.40 20.49
C THR A 216 -10.23 0.56 19.39
N CYS A 217 -9.19 0.19 18.64
CA CYS A 217 -8.80 0.95 17.45
C CYS A 217 -9.76 0.67 16.30
N GLN A 218 -10.60 1.65 15.96
CA GLN A 218 -11.66 1.51 14.97
C GLN A 218 -11.56 2.57 13.88
N ALA A 219 -11.85 2.17 12.64
CA ALA A 219 -11.96 3.09 11.52
C ALA A 219 -13.21 3.96 11.67
N PHE A 220 -13.08 5.26 11.39
CA PHE A 220 -14.20 6.20 11.49
C PHE A 220 -14.51 6.92 10.18
N ASN A 221 -13.69 6.77 9.13
CA ASN A 221 -14.05 7.12 7.76
C ASN A 221 -13.98 5.87 6.86
N SER A 222 -14.86 5.80 5.85
CA SER A 222 -14.95 4.68 4.90
C SER A 222 -14.43 4.99 3.51
N ASP A 223 -14.14 6.27 3.23
CA ASP A 223 -14.13 6.77 1.85
C ASP A 223 -12.71 7.01 1.29
N GLY A 224 -11.67 6.53 1.98
CA GLY A 224 -10.26 6.66 1.58
C GLY A 224 -9.55 5.31 1.33
N PRO A 225 -8.44 5.31 0.55
CA PRO A 225 -7.59 4.12 0.36
C PRO A 225 -6.92 3.65 1.66
N LEU A 226 -6.78 4.56 2.64
CA LEU A 226 -6.34 4.26 4.00
C LEU A 226 -7.41 4.80 4.98
N PRO A 227 -8.15 3.92 5.68
CA PRO A 227 -9.14 4.38 6.64
C PRO A 227 -8.47 5.01 7.85
N LEU A 228 -8.86 6.24 8.17
CA LEU A 228 -8.54 6.91 9.42
C LEU A 228 -9.19 6.16 10.58
N ARG A 229 -8.44 6.05 11.67
CA ARG A 229 -8.77 5.23 12.83
C ARG A 229 -8.54 6.00 14.13
N ALA A 230 -9.34 5.70 15.13
CA ALA A 230 -9.21 6.28 16.47
C ALA A 230 -9.58 5.25 17.56
N CYS A 231 -9.15 5.52 18.78
CA CYS A 231 -9.48 4.74 19.97
C CYS A 231 -10.84 5.15 20.54
N PHE A 232 -11.76 4.19 20.66
CA PHE A 232 -13.09 4.33 21.25
C PHE A 232 -13.28 3.44 22.46
#